data_AF-A0A1V2L157-F1
#
_entry.id   AF-A0A1V2L157-F1
#
_cell.length_a   1.000
_cell.length_b   1.000
_cell.length_c   1.000
_cell.angle_alpha   90.00
_cell.angle_beta   90.00
_cell.angle_gamma   90.00
#
_symmetry.space_group_name_H-M   'P 1'
#
loop_
_entity.id
_entity.type
_entity.pdbx_description
1 polymer ?
#
loop_
_entity_poly.entity_id
_entity_poly.type
_entity_poly.pdbx_seq_one_letter_code
_entity_poly.pdbx_strand_id
1 'polypeptide(L)'
;MENGLESRVPRVGMTCPGVIPRLSGGDGDEVSAFVVHGARGRALLSGHVSEMEEHIRFMRYALRLANNALHTGEVPVACVFVYRGEVVSYGSNNTNDSLSGITHAEFRGINTILDKVKACPGWENVFEKPEDIFKEVDLYVTVEPCVMCASALKQIGIRNVYFGCGNERFGGNGSVLKVNTDKTTPENNYRSCPGVLRREAVLLLRDFYTHENKKAPEPRNKKNRNLNLETFPDLIWKDYLSKEEFVEIFGPDKLACYDANADVFEDVDWSIVSAANIDISDIDSMVQTPLHLDTSTKKRRLT
;
A
#
# COMPACT_ATOMS: atom_id res chain seq x y z
N MET A 1 -61.75 15.04 -1.52
CA MET A 1 -60.57 14.92 -2.41
C MET A 1 -59.58 14.02 -1.66
N GLU A 2 -59.80 12.72 -1.50
CA GLU A 2 -59.94 11.63 -2.48
C GLU A 2 -58.73 11.46 -3.41
N ASN A 3 -58.20 10.22 -3.38
CA ASN A 3 -57.29 9.53 -4.30
C ASN A 3 -55.78 9.78 -4.08
N GLY A 4 -54.92 8.84 -3.65
CA GLY A 4 -55.05 7.37 -3.57
C GLY A 4 -54.87 6.71 -4.95
N LEU A 5 -53.64 6.34 -5.33
CA LEU A 5 -53.41 5.38 -6.43
C LEU A 5 -52.07 4.64 -6.28
N GLU A 6 -52.18 3.37 -5.90
CA GLU A 6 -51.24 2.29 -6.17
C GLU A 6 -51.16 2.00 -7.68
N SER A 7 -50.00 1.55 -8.18
CA SER A 7 -49.91 0.62 -9.31
C SER A 7 -48.58 -0.14 -9.23
N ARG A 8 -48.58 -1.39 -8.76
CA ARG A 8 -48.75 -2.66 -9.51
C ARG A 8 -47.58 -3.02 -10.46
N VAL A 9 -46.84 -4.01 -9.98
CA VAL A 9 -45.88 -4.90 -10.64
C VAL A 9 -46.53 -5.68 -11.79
N PRO A 10 -45.80 -6.00 -12.88
CA PRO A 10 -46.08 -7.17 -13.70
C PRO A 10 -45.07 -8.30 -13.43
N ARG A 11 -45.59 -9.48 -13.09
CA ARG A 11 -44.90 -10.77 -13.16
C ARG A 11 -45.01 -11.32 -14.59
N VAL A 12 -43.89 -11.81 -15.13
CA VAL A 12 -43.82 -12.78 -16.23
C VAL A 12 -42.53 -13.57 -15.97
N GLY A 13 -42.42 -14.89 -15.96
CA GLY A 13 -43.31 -15.99 -16.31
C GLY A 13 -42.38 -17.18 -16.57
N MET A 14 -42.36 -18.17 -15.68
CA MET A 14 -41.62 -19.43 -15.86
C MET A 14 -42.16 -20.19 -17.07
N THR A 15 -41.28 -20.56 -18.02
CA THR A 15 -41.49 -21.74 -18.87
C THR A 15 -40.14 -22.40 -19.25
N CYS A 16 -40.04 -23.68 -18.93
CA CYS A 16 -39.28 -24.73 -19.62
C CYS A 16 -40.33 -25.85 -19.84
N PRO A 17 -40.36 -26.60 -20.96
CA PRO A 17 -39.25 -27.48 -21.36
C PRO A 17 -39.06 -27.70 -22.89
N GLY A 18 -37.94 -28.33 -23.28
CA GLY A 18 -37.96 -29.33 -24.36
C GLY A 18 -36.96 -29.20 -25.53
N VAL A 19 -35.98 -30.10 -25.50
CA VAL A 19 -35.45 -30.94 -26.61
C VAL A 19 -34.56 -30.31 -27.73
N ILE A 20 -33.25 -30.56 -27.54
CA ILE A 20 -32.12 -30.91 -28.44
C ILE A 20 -32.41 -31.11 -29.95
N PRO A 21 -31.49 -30.68 -30.83
CA PRO A 21 -30.64 -31.68 -31.51
C PRO A 21 -29.13 -31.37 -31.50
N ARG A 22 -28.36 -32.46 -31.46
CA ARG A 22 -26.89 -32.59 -31.48
C ARG A 22 -26.29 -32.23 -32.84
N LEU A 23 -25.13 -31.57 -32.86
CA LEU A 23 -24.00 -31.75 -33.79
C LEU A 23 -22.73 -31.25 -33.05
N SER A 24 -21.97 -32.10 -32.34
CA SER A 24 -20.75 -32.82 -32.80
C SER A 24 -19.62 -31.93 -33.31
N GLY A 25 -18.55 -31.81 -32.51
CA GLY A 25 -17.15 -31.77 -33.01
C GLY A 25 -16.22 -30.68 -32.47
N GLY A 26 -15.19 -31.09 -31.72
CA GLY A 26 -13.89 -30.40 -31.56
C GLY A 26 -13.81 -29.43 -30.37
N ASP A 27 -13.31 -29.85 -29.21
CA ASP A 27 -11.89 -29.90 -28.80
C ASP A 27 -11.41 -28.58 -28.16
N GLY A 28 -10.95 -28.65 -26.91
CA GLY A 28 -10.04 -27.66 -26.34
C GLY A 28 -10.47 -27.02 -25.01
N ASP A 29 -10.17 -27.72 -23.92
CA ASP A 29 -9.68 -27.22 -22.62
C ASP A 29 -10.57 -26.34 -21.72
N GLU A 30 -11.11 -27.01 -20.69
CA GLU A 30 -11.54 -26.44 -19.41
C GLU A 30 -10.43 -25.63 -18.75
N VAL A 31 -10.68 -24.34 -18.51
CA VAL A 31 -9.96 -23.55 -17.51
C VAL A 31 -10.49 -23.91 -16.11
N SER A 32 -10.00 -25.00 -15.55
CA SER A 32 -10.22 -25.35 -14.15
C SER A 32 -9.52 -24.34 -13.24
N ALA A 33 -10.29 -23.73 -12.35
CA ALA A 33 -9.83 -22.92 -11.24
C ALA A 33 -8.77 -23.67 -10.42
N PHE A 34 -7.54 -23.15 -10.37
CA PHE A 34 -6.51 -23.67 -9.49
C PHE A 34 -6.64 -23.05 -8.11
N VAL A 35 -7.22 -23.83 -7.19
CA VAL A 35 -7.07 -23.66 -5.75
C VAL A 35 -5.64 -24.07 -5.39
N VAL A 36 -4.82 -23.15 -4.89
CA VAL A 36 -3.51 -23.50 -4.31
C VAL A 36 -3.65 -23.53 -2.79
N HIS A 37 -3.64 -24.73 -2.23
CA HIS A 37 -3.29 -24.99 -0.83
C HIS A 37 -2.10 -25.95 -0.81
N GLY A 38 -1.09 -25.64 0.02
CA GLY A 38 -0.20 -26.66 0.60
C GLY A 38 1.24 -26.69 0.08
N ALA A 39 2.16 -26.33 0.97
CA ALA A 39 3.61 -26.32 0.84
C ALA A 39 4.27 -27.67 0.51
N ARG A 40 5.35 -27.65 -0.30
CA ARG A 40 6.76 -27.99 0.07
C ARG A 40 7.60 -28.39 -1.16
N GLY A 41 8.75 -27.73 -1.32
CA GLY A 41 9.99 -28.37 -1.77
C GLY A 41 10.38 -28.29 -3.25
N ARG A 42 10.85 -27.12 -3.70
CA ARG A 42 12.00 -26.87 -4.62
C ARG A 42 11.85 -25.49 -5.30
N ALA A 43 12.74 -24.56 -4.94
CA ALA A 43 13.26 -23.41 -5.73
C ALA A 43 13.54 -22.19 -4.81
N LEU A 44 14.62 -22.24 -4.03
CA LEU A 44 15.01 -21.11 -3.17
C LEU A 44 15.43 -19.86 -3.97
N LEU A 45 15.82 -20.01 -5.24
CA LEU A 45 16.27 -18.88 -6.07
C LEU A 45 15.15 -18.23 -6.90
N SER A 46 14.06 -18.94 -7.24
CA SER A 46 12.96 -18.34 -8.01
C SER A 46 11.90 -17.66 -7.13
N GLY A 47 11.80 -18.02 -5.85
CA GLY A 47 10.82 -17.44 -4.92
C GLY A 47 11.11 -15.99 -4.52
N HIS A 48 12.40 -15.62 -4.41
CA HIS A 48 12.79 -14.26 -4.01
C HIS A 48 12.52 -13.23 -5.11
N VAL A 49 12.68 -13.62 -6.38
CA VAL A 49 12.38 -12.76 -7.53
C VAL A 49 10.88 -12.48 -7.59
N SER A 50 10.02 -13.49 -7.39
CA SER A 50 8.57 -13.30 -7.43
C SER A 50 8.03 -12.42 -6.29
N GLU A 51 8.62 -12.49 -5.09
CA GLU A 51 8.17 -11.68 -3.95
C GLU A 51 8.54 -10.19 -4.11
N MET A 52 9.76 -9.90 -4.59
CA MET A 52 10.19 -8.52 -4.84
C MET A 52 9.39 -7.85 -5.96
N GLU A 53 9.02 -8.60 -7.01
CA GLU A 53 8.13 -8.11 -8.07
C GLU A 53 6.78 -7.66 -7.52
N GLU A 54 6.25 -8.35 -6.50
CA GLU A 54 5.03 -7.91 -5.81
C GLU A 54 5.23 -6.62 -5.02
N HIS A 55 6.33 -6.50 -4.27
CA HIS A 55 6.63 -5.26 -3.55
C HIS A 55 6.78 -4.06 -4.49
N ILE A 56 7.46 -4.26 -5.63
CA ILE A 56 7.58 -3.25 -6.70
C ILE A 56 6.20 -2.89 -7.24
N ARG A 57 5.34 -3.88 -7.52
CA ARG A 57 3.98 -3.65 -8.01
C ARG A 57 3.16 -2.79 -7.05
N PHE A 58 3.16 -3.11 -5.75
CA PHE A 58 2.43 -2.33 -4.76
C PHE A 58 3.02 -0.94 -4.54
N MET A 59 4.35 -0.81 -4.55
CA MET A 59 5.00 0.50 -4.46
C MET A 59 4.70 1.38 -5.68
N ARG A 60 4.56 0.81 -6.88
CA ARG A 60 4.10 1.56 -8.07
C ARG A 60 2.71 2.15 -7.86
N TYR A 61 1.78 1.43 -7.22
CA TYR A 61 0.48 2.02 -6.86
C TYR A 61 0.63 3.21 -5.90
N ALA A 62 1.47 3.09 -4.87
CA ALA A 62 1.75 4.19 -3.95
C ALA A 62 2.38 5.41 -4.67
N LEU A 63 3.32 5.20 -5.60
CA LEU A 63 3.94 6.28 -6.38
C LEU A 63 2.96 6.97 -7.33
N ARG A 64 2.05 6.21 -7.96
CA ARG A 64 0.97 6.77 -8.80
C ARG A 64 0.06 7.70 -7.99
N LEU A 65 -0.31 7.30 -6.78
CA LEU A 65 -1.07 8.13 -5.83
C LEU A 65 -0.28 9.35 -5.35
N ALA A 66 1.03 9.21 -5.12
CA ALA A 66 1.90 10.32 -4.72
C ALA A 66 2.06 11.35 -5.84
N ASN A 67 2.18 10.92 -7.09
CA ASN A 67 2.15 11.81 -8.25
C ASN A 67 0.81 12.56 -8.34
N ASN A 68 -0.33 11.90 -8.11
CA ASN A 68 -1.62 12.58 -8.06
C ASN A 68 -1.69 13.64 -6.92
N ALA A 69 -1.14 13.31 -5.74
CA ALA A 69 -1.02 14.26 -4.63
C ALA A 69 -0.16 15.49 -5.00
N LEU A 70 0.97 15.28 -5.69
CA LEU A 70 1.81 16.36 -6.21
C LEU A 70 1.01 17.33 -7.10
N HIS A 71 0.25 16.79 -8.06
CA HIS A 71 -0.53 17.58 -9.03
C HIS A 71 -1.73 18.31 -8.39
N THR A 72 -2.21 17.83 -7.25
CA THR A 72 -3.25 18.51 -6.45
C THR A 72 -2.66 19.50 -5.42
N GLY A 73 -1.33 19.66 -5.41
CA GLY A 73 -0.63 20.60 -4.53
C GLY A 73 -0.45 20.09 -3.10
N GLU A 74 -0.57 18.77 -2.89
CA GLU A 74 -0.23 18.08 -1.65
C GLU A 74 1.20 17.55 -1.68
N VAL A 75 1.74 17.27 -0.49
CA VAL A 75 3.05 16.61 -0.38
C VAL A 75 2.94 15.20 -1.01
N PRO A 76 3.87 14.76 -1.88
CA PRO A 76 3.81 13.47 -2.57
C PRO A 76 4.19 12.29 -1.66
N VAL A 77 3.53 12.22 -0.51
CA VAL A 77 3.54 11.07 0.40
C VAL A 77 2.22 10.36 0.20
N ALA A 78 2.27 9.13 -0.30
CA ALA A 78 1.12 8.28 -0.44
C ALA A 78 1.45 6.83 -0.11
N CYS A 79 0.43 6.05 0.20
CA CYS A 79 0.57 4.67 0.60
C CYS A 79 -0.58 3.80 0.13
N VAL A 80 -0.32 2.50 0.03
CA VAL A 80 -1.33 1.45 -0.12
C VAL A 80 -1.18 0.43 0.99
N PHE A 81 -2.32 -0.08 1.47
CA PHE A 81 -2.40 -1.14 2.46
C PHE A 81 -2.86 -2.43 1.78
N VAL A 82 -2.08 -3.49 1.95
CA VAL A 82 -2.29 -4.77 1.26
C VAL A 82 -2.62 -5.85 2.28
N TYR A 83 -3.79 -6.48 2.13
CA TYR A 83 -4.23 -7.61 2.93
C TYR A 83 -4.37 -8.82 2.01
N ARG A 84 -3.60 -9.88 2.29
CA ARG A 84 -3.63 -11.14 1.51
C ARG A 84 -3.46 -10.95 -0.01
N GLY A 85 -2.55 -10.06 -0.41
CA GLY A 85 -2.25 -9.77 -1.82
C GLY A 85 -3.18 -8.76 -2.48
N GLU A 86 -4.21 -8.29 -1.78
CA GLU A 86 -5.21 -7.34 -2.30
C GLU A 86 -5.06 -5.96 -1.65
N VAL A 87 -5.14 -4.90 -2.47
CA VAL A 87 -5.15 -3.52 -1.96
C VAL A 87 -6.49 -3.22 -1.30
N VAL A 88 -6.50 -3.16 0.03
CA VAL A 88 -7.73 -2.92 0.81
C VAL A 88 -7.94 -1.44 1.13
N SER A 89 -6.91 -0.62 1.03
CA SER A 89 -7.02 0.82 1.22
C SER A 89 -5.80 1.53 0.65
N TYR A 90 -5.93 2.82 0.42
CA TYR A 90 -4.82 3.72 0.13
C TYR A 90 -5.01 5.04 0.87
N GLY A 91 -3.95 5.83 0.94
CA GLY A 91 -4.01 7.19 1.46
C GLY A 91 -2.94 8.08 0.83
N SER A 92 -3.23 9.37 0.73
CA SER A 92 -2.28 10.42 0.34
C SER A 92 -2.30 11.54 1.36
N ASN A 93 -1.18 12.25 1.53
CA ASN A 93 -1.12 13.41 2.42
C ASN A 93 -2.25 14.40 2.10
N ASN A 94 -2.88 14.94 3.14
CA ASN A 94 -4.03 15.84 2.99
C ASN A 94 -3.97 17.02 3.95
N THR A 95 -2.77 17.41 4.40
CA THR A 95 -2.60 18.45 5.42
C THR A 95 -3.00 19.84 4.93
N ASN A 96 -2.89 20.13 3.63
CA ASN A 96 -3.26 21.42 3.07
C ASN A 96 -4.78 21.58 2.96
N ASP A 97 -5.51 20.50 2.64
CA ASP A 97 -6.97 20.54 2.53
C ASP A 97 -7.65 20.38 3.89
N SER A 98 -7.14 19.50 4.75
CA SER A 98 -7.69 19.28 6.09
C SER A 98 -7.34 20.39 7.08
N LEU A 99 -6.38 21.25 6.75
CA LEU A 99 -5.78 22.25 7.63
C LEU A 99 -5.25 21.65 8.94
N SER A 100 -4.84 20.38 8.90
CA SER A 100 -4.39 19.62 10.05
C SER A 100 -3.03 18.99 9.79
N GLY A 101 -2.08 19.25 10.68
CA GLY A 101 -0.72 18.72 10.61
C GLY A 101 -0.59 17.21 10.87
N ILE A 102 -1.71 16.49 11.06
CA ILE A 102 -1.71 15.04 11.35
C ILE A 102 -2.41 14.21 10.26
N THR A 103 -2.99 14.83 9.23
CA THR A 103 -3.71 14.11 8.15
C THR A 103 -2.73 13.57 7.11
N HIS A 104 -1.82 12.69 7.56
CA HIS A 104 -0.87 11.99 6.70
C HIS A 104 -1.53 10.82 5.97
N ALA A 105 -0.83 10.31 4.96
CA ALA A 105 -1.27 9.20 4.12
C ALA A 105 -1.68 7.97 4.96
N GLU A 106 -0.88 7.61 5.96
CA GLU A 106 -1.07 6.41 6.78
C GLU A 106 -2.36 6.49 7.60
N PHE A 107 -2.66 7.65 8.21
CA PHE A 107 -3.89 7.84 8.98
C PHE A 107 -5.15 7.73 8.12
N ARG A 108 -5.11 8.22 6.87
CA ARG A 108 -6.26 8.11 5.96
C ARG A 108 -6.54 6.66 5.58
N GLY A 109 -5.50 5.90 5.28
CA GLY A 109 -5.66 4.48 4.96
C GLY A 109 -6.09 3.66 6.18
N ILE A 110 -5.53 3.93 7.36
CA ILE A 110 -5.93 3.29 8.62
C ILE A 110 -7.43 3.51 8.87
N ASN A 111 -7.90 4.76 8.81
CA ASN A 111 -9.31 5.08 9.05
C ASN A 111 -10.23 4.35 8.06
N THR A 112 -9.87 4.35 6.78
CA THR A 112 -10.64 3.66 5.72
C THR A 112 -10.75 2.16 6.01
N ILE A 113 -9.66 1.51 6.44
CA ILE A 113 -9.69 0.08 6.80
C ILE A 113 -10.59 -0.16 8.01
N LEU A 114 -10.45 0.65 9.07
CA LEU A 114 -11.27 0.51 10.28
C LEU A 114 -12.76 0.66 9.97
N ASP A 115 -13.14 1.61 9.10
CA ASP A 115 -14.51 1.79 8.66
C ASP A 115 -15.02 0.58 7.87
N LYS A 116 -14.19 0.02 6.97
CA LYS A 116 -14.51 -1.19 6.22
C LYS A 116 -14.69 -2.42 7.11
N VAL A 117 -13.82 -2.62 8.09
CA VAL A 117 -13.92 -3.74 9.03
C VAL A 117 -15.22 -3.65 9.82
N LYS A 118 -15.53 -2.47 10.38
CA LYS A 118 -16.77 -2.25 11.13
C LYS A 118 -18.03 -2.41 10.27
N ALA A 119 -17.94 -2.17 8.97
CA ALA A 119 -19.02 -2.39 8.02
C ALA A 119 -19.15 -3.87 7.55
N CYS A 120 -18.15 -4.73 7.82
CA CYS A 120 -18.13 -6.13 7.38
C CYS A 120 -18.90 -7.03 8.36
N PRO A 121 -20.03 -7.66 7.98
CA PRO A 121 -20.81 -8.47 8.92
C PRO A 121 -20.02 -9.65 9.50
N GLY A 122 -20.03 -9.77 10.83
CA GLY A 122 -19.41 -10.89 11.54
C GLY A 122 -17.89 -10.78 11.69
N TRP A 123 -17.31 -9.60 11.50
CA TRP A 123 -15.89 -9.33 11.75
C TRP A 123 -15.47 -9.71 13.19
N GLU A 124 -16.39 -9.59 14.16
CA GLU A 124 -16.18 -9.97 15.57
C GLU A 124 -15.95 -11.48 15.77
N ASN A 125 -16.26 -12.31 14.77
CA ASN A 125 -15.95 -13.75 14.82
C ASN A 125 -14.48 -14.04 14.47
N VAL A 126 -13.81 -13.10 13.82
CA VAL A 126 -12.45 -13.23 13.28
C VAL A 126 -11.45 -12.48 14.15
N PHE A 127 -11.79 -11.24 14.49
CA PHE A 127 -10.97 -10.30 15.22
C PHE A 127 -11.57 -9.96 16.59
N GLU A 128 -10.71 -9.74 17.60
CA GLU A 128 -11.17 -9.28 18.91
C GLU A 128 -11.47 -7.77 18.86
N LYS A 129 -10.66 -7.03 18.09
CA LYS A 129 -10.82 -5.60 17.83
C LYS A 129 -10.66 -5.30 16.34
N PRO A 130 -11.32 -4.25 15.80
CA PRO A 130 -11.21 -3.93 14.38
C PRO A 130 -9.77 -3.77 13.88
N GLU A 131 -8.89 -3.23 14.72
CA GLU A 131 -7.47 -3.04 14.41
C GLU A 131 -6.65 -4.35 14.30
N ASP A 132 -7.16 -5.50 14.77
CA ASP A 132 -6.40 -6.76 14.66
C ASP A 132 -6.12 -7.17 13.22
N ILE A 133 -6.88 -6.65 12.24
CA ILE A 133 -6.62 -6.87 10.82
C ILE A 133 -5.21 -6.42 10.42
N PHE A 134 -4.67 -5.36 11.06
CA PHE A 134 -3.39 -4.78 10.67
C PHE A 134 -2.22 -5.74 10.87
N LYS A 135 -2.38 -6.76 11.73
CA LYS A 135 -1.40 -7.86 11.92
C LYS A 135 -1.20 -8.72 10.67
N GLU A 136 -2.13 -8.64 9.72
CA GLU A 136 -2.08 -9.32 8.42
C GLU A 136 -1.89 -8.35 7.24
N VAL A 137 -1.67 -7.06 7.50
CA VAL A 137 -1.59 -6.00 6.49
C VAL A 137 -0.16 -5.50 6.32
N ASP A 138 0.31 -5.46 5.07
CA ASP A 138 1.54 -4.77 4.71
C ASP A 138 1.24 -3.35 4.21
N LEU A 139 2.06 -2.40 4.64
CA LEU A 139 2.04 -1.02 4.17
C LEU A 139 3.12 -0.80 3.12
N TYR A 140 2.77 -0.20 1.99
CA TYR A 140 3.72 0.33 1.02
C TYR A 140 3.56 1.85 0.96
N VAL A 141 4.61 2.60 1.28
CA VAL A 141 4.56 4.07 1.37
C VAL A 141 5.74 4.71 0.66
N THR A 142 5.52 5.80 -0.07
CA THR A 142 6.59 6.40 -0.89
C THR A 142 7.74 6.97 -0.06
N VAL A 143 7.45 7.48 1.13
CA VAL A 143 8.42 8.07 2.05
C VAL A 143 8.32 7.37 3.40
N GLU A 144 9.46 7.14 4.06
CA GLU A 144 9.52 6.55 5.40
C GLU A 144 8.49 7.21 6.34
N PRO A 145 7.68 6.40 7.07
CA PRO A 145 6.74 6.91 8.05
C PRO A 145 7.42 7.84 9.04
N CYS A 146 6.78 8.99 9.33
CA CYS A 146 7.29 9.87 10.37
C CYS A 146 7.14 9.22 11.76
N VAL A 147 7.83 9.74 12.78
CA VAL A 147 7.74 9.25 14.18
C VAL A 147 6.28 9.04 14.64
N MET A 148 5.39 9.97 14.29
CA MET A 148 3.96 9.86 14.61
C MET A 148 3.28 8.67 13.91
N CYS A 149 3.42 8.57 12.59
CA CYS A 149 2.83 7.47 11.82
C CYS A 149 3.45 6.12 12.21
N ALA A 150 4.77 6.07 12.39
CA ALA A 150 5.49 4.89 12.83
C ALA A 150 5.00 4.38 14.19
N SER A 151 4.74 5.29 15.14
CA SER A 151 4.16 4.97 16.45
C SER A 151 2.72 4.48 16.35
N ALA A 152 1.90 5.11 15.51
CA ALA A 152 0.51 4.68 15.29
C ALA A 152 0.47 3.27 14.68
N LEU A 153 1.26 3.02 13.63
CA LEU A 153 1.41 1.72 12.97
C LEU A 153 1.87 0.62 13.95
N LYS A 154 2.78 0.96 14.87
CA LYS A 154 3.21 0.04 15.93
C LYS A 154 2.07 -0.28 16.90
N GLN A 155 1.37 0.72 17.39
CA GLN A 155 0.30 0.51 18.37
C GLN A 155 -0.84 -0.35 17.82
N ILE A 156 -1.18 -0.23 16.54
CA ILE A 156 -2.19 -1.06 15.87
C ILE A 156 -1.66 -2.44 15.44
N GLY A 157 -0.34 -2.66 15.51
CA GLY A 157 0.29 -3.93 15.15
C GLY A 157 0.33 -4.21 13.65
N ILE A 158 0.77 -3.25 12.82
CA ILE A 158 1.01 -3.46 11.39
C ILE A 158 1.95 -4.66 11.16
N ARG A 159 1.75 -5.44 10.10
CA ARG A 159 2.60 -6.61 9.79
C ARG A 159 3.99 -6.20 9.33
N ASN A 160 4.07 -5.48 8.20
CA ASN A 160 5.31 -4.99 7.63
C ASN A 160 5.12 -3.60 7.01
N VAL A 161 6.22 -2.85 6.91
CA VAL A 161 6.29 -1.58 6.18
C VAL A 161 7.36 -1.68 5.10
N TYR A 162 7.01 -1.36 3.87
CA TYR A 162 7.92 -1.18 2.75
C TYR A 162 7.86 0.28 2.33
N PHE A 163 9.01 0.91 2.13
CA PHE A 163 9.04 2.30 1.73
C PHE A 163 10.10 2.63 0.70
N GLY A 164 9.85 3.69 -0.06
CA GLY A 164 10.76 4.19 -1.07
C GLY A 164 11.96 4.90 -0.47
N CYS A 165 11.85 6.20 -0.22
CA CYS A 165 12.94 7.01 0.30
C CYS A 165 12.83 7.25 1.81
N GLY A 166 13.99 7.45 2.46
CA GLY A 166 14.05 7.84 3.87
C GLY A 166 13.44 9.21 4.14
N ASN A 167 13.10 9.46 5.40
CA ASN A 167 12.57 10.73 5.88
C ASN A 167 13.61 11.40 6.80
N GLU A 168 14.47 12.21 6.18
CA GLU A 168 15.64 12.82 6.85
C GLU A 168 15.29 13.73 8.04
N ARG A 169 14.05 14.26 8.08
CA ARG A 169 13.64 15.22 9.12
C ARG A 169 12.83 14.58 10.23
N PHE A 170 12.02 13.58 9.91
CA PHE A 170 11.02 13.05 10.83
C PHE A 170 10.92 11.52 10.83
N GLY A 171 11.83 10.80 10.17
CA GLY A 171 11.74 9.35 9.99
C GLY A 171 11.70 8.55 11.28
N GLY A 172 10.67 7.71 11.41
CA GLY A 172 10.39 6.91 12.60
C GLY A 172 10.83 5.46 12.51
N ASN A 173 11.40 5.01 11.38
CA ASN A 173 11.76 3.61 11.14
C ASN A 173 13.28 3.41 10.94
N GLY A 174 14.08 4.47 11.08
CA GLY A 174 15.54 4.40 11.03
C GLY A 174 16.21 5.77 10.89
N SER A 175 15.70 6.68 10.03
CA SER A 175 16.43 7.92 9.70
C SER A 175 16.69 8.82 10.89
N VAL A 176 15.72 8.95 11.80
CA VAL A 176 15.81 9.81 12.99
C VAL A 176 15.62 9.00 14.26
N LEU A 177 14.53 8.22 14.32
CA LEU A 177 14.24 7.29 15.41
C LEU A 177 13.90 5.92 14.84
N LYS A 178 14.04 4.88 15.66
CA LYS A 178 13.66 3.50 15.33
C LYS A 178 12.48 3.04 16.16
N VAL A 179 11.34 3.72 15.99
CA VAL A 179 10.10 3.51 16.75
C VAL A 179 9.57 2.09 16.50
N ASN A 180 9.65 1.61 15.25
CA ASN A 180 9.19 0.28 14.84
C ASN A 180 9.78 -0.88 15.68
N THR A 181 10.93 -0.69 16.32
CA THR A 181 11.55 -1.69 17.22
C THR A 181 11.87 -1.16 18.62
N ASP A 182 11.31 -0.01 19.02
CA ASP A 182 11.50 0.54 20.37
C ASP A 182 10.82 -0.31 21.47
N LYS A 183 10.88 0.16 22.72
CA LYS A 183 10.37 -0.58 23.89
C LYS A 183 8.92 -0.26 24.28
N THR A 184 8.21 0.61 23.56
CA THR A 184 6.89 1.12 24.01
C THR A 184 5.76 0.09 23.89
N THR A 185 5.78 -0.74 22.84
CA THR A 185 4.83 -1.83 22.55
C THR A 185 5.57 -3.05 21.99
N PRO A 186 6.35 -3.77 22.83
CA PRO A 186 7.32 -4.78 22.37
C PRO A 186 6.70 -5.91 21.54
N GLU A 187 5.45 -6.26 21.80
CA GLU A 187 4.69 -7.31 21.11
C GLU A 187 4.30 -6.96 19.68
N ASN A 188 4.36 -5.68 19.31
CA ASN A 188 3.94 -5.16 18.01
C ASN A 188 5.11 -4.59 17.18
N ASN A 189 6.33 -5.02 17.45
CA ASN A 189 7.45 -4.66 16.58
C ASN A 189 7.19 -5.14 15.15
N TYR A 190 7.55 -4.32 14.17
CA TYR A 190 7.34 -4.62 12.76
C TYR A 190 8.60 -4.36 11.93
N ARG A 191 8.73 -5.13 10.84
CA ARG A 191 9.81 -4.98 9.88
C ARG A 191 9.58 -3.74 9.02
N SER A 192 10.64 -2.96 8.79
CA SER A 192 10.61 -1.82 7.88
C SER A 192 11.68 -1.96 6.81
N CYS A 193 11.28 -2.19 5.55
CA CYS A 193 12.16 -2.37 4.41
C CYS A 193 12.27 -1.06 3.59
N PRO A 194 13.45 -0.42 3.53
CA PRO A 194 13.68 0.77 2.71
C PRO A 194 13.98 0.42 1.24
N GLY A 195 13.98 1.43 0.38
CA GLY A 195 14.67 1.37 -0.91
C GLY A 195 13.83 0.93 -2.09
N VAL A 196 12.58 0.50 -1.89
CA VAL A 196 11.72 0.01 -3.00
C VAL A 196 11.29 1.19 -3.86
N LEU A 197 11.80 1.29 -5.09
CA LEU A 197 11.56 2.45 -5.99
C LEU A 197 11.87 3.80 -5.34
N ARG A 198 13.00 3.84 -4.62
CA ARG A 198 13.47 5.02 -3.88
C ARG A 198 13.67 6.25 -4.75
N ARG A 199 14.24 6.08 -5.94
CA ARG A 199 14.62 7.22 -6.81
C ARG A 199 13.39 7.99 -7.26
N GLU A 200 12.31 7.29 -7.62
CA GLU A 200 11.03 7.87 -7.98
C GLU A 200 10.45 8.69 -6.82
N ALA A 201 10.45 8.14 -5.60
CA ALA A 201 9.98 8.86 -4.41
C ALA A 201 10.80 10.14 -4.13
N VAL A 202 12.13 10.07 -4.25
CA VAL A 202 13.02 11.23 -4.12
C VAL A 202 12.71 12.29 -5.19
N LEU A 203 12.52 11.88 -6.44
CA LEU A 203 12.24 12.80 -7.54
C LEU A 203 10.91 13.52 -7.36
N LEU A 204 9.85 12.81 -6.95
CA LEU A 204 8.55 13.43 -6.64
C LEU A 204 8.68 14.45 -5.49
N LEU A 205 9.40 14.13 -4.41
CA LEU A 205 9.66 15.08 -3.32
C LEU A 205 10.45 16.31 -3.77
N ARG A 206 11.49 16.12 -4.60
CA ARG A 206 12.27 17.22 -5.16
C ARG A 206 11.38 18.15 -5.96
N ASP A 207 10.50 17.58 -6.80
CA ASP A 207 9.54 18.35 -7.59
C ASP A 207 8.57 19.15 -6.71
N PHE A 208 8.02 18.54 -5.67
CA PHE A 208 7.21 19.26 -4.69
C PHE A 208 7.95 20.46 -4.07
N TYR A 209 9.23 20.30 -3.73
CA TYR A 209 10.01 21.37 -3.12
C TYR A 209 10.50 22.45 -4.09
N THR A 210 10.45 22.23 -5.41
CA THR A 210 10.64 23.30 -6.41
C THR A 210 9.39 24.13 -6.62
N HIS A 211 8.21 23.54 -6.43
CA HIS A 211 6.95 24.27 -6.48
C HIS A 211 6.80 25.27 -5.32
N GLU A 212 6.16 26.40 -5.63
CA GLU A 212 5.74 27.39 -4.64
C GLU A 212 4.43 26.95 -3.99
N ASN A 213 4.43 26.77 -2.67
CA ASN A 213 3.20 26.50 -1.96
C ASN A 213 2.40 27.81 -1.82
N LYS A 214 1.41 28.01 -2.69
CA LYS A 214 0.50 29.18 -2.66
C LYS A 214 -0.39 29.21 -1.41
N LYS A 215 -0.56 28.08 -0.71
CA LYS A 215 -1.35 27.98 0.53
C LYS A 215 -0.51 28.30 1.79
N ALA A 216 0.80 28.52 1.65
CA ALA A 216 1.65 28.91 2.78
C ALA A 216 1.37 30.35 3.25
N PRO A 217 1.44 30.65 4.56
CA PRO A 217 1.19 32.01 5.08
C PRO A 217 2.07 33.09 4.45
N GLU A 218 3.33 32.74 4.16
CA GLU A 218 4.27 33.57 3.40
C GLU A 218 4.88 32.74 2.25
N PRO A 219 4.43 32.94 0.99
CA PRO A 219 4.98 32.24 -0.16
C PRO A 219 6.44 32.65 -0.39
N ARG A 220 7.36 31.68 -0.34
CA ARG A 220 8.77 31.90 -0.71
C ARG A 220 8.94 31.66 -2.20
N ASN A 221 9.50 32.64 -2.92
CA ASN A 221 9.80 32.53 -4.34
C ASN A 221 10.93 31.50 -4.59
N LYS A 222 10.70 30.52 -5.47
CA LYS A 222 11.64 29.41 -5.72
C LYS A 222 12.13 29.30 -7.16
N LYS A 223 11.96 30.34 -7.98
CA LYS A 223 12.22 30.36 -9.44
C LYS A 223 13.61 29.90 -9.91
N ASN A 224 14.61 29.82 -9.04
CA ASN A 224 16.00 29.47 -9.40
C ASN A 224 16.44 28.04 -8.98
N ARG A 225 15.52 27.17 -8.53
CA ARG A 225 15.89 25.80 -8.16
C ARG A 225 15.76 24.87 -9.36
N ASN A 226 16.89 24.46 -9.92
CA ASN A 226 16.93 23.37 -10.88
C ASN A 226 16.74 22.03 -10.15
N LEU A 227 15.87 21.18 -10.67
CA LEU A 227 15.69 19.82 -10.17
C LEU A 227 16.95 19.00 -10.51
N ASN A 228 17.60 18.48 -9.47
CA ASN A 228 18.64 17.47 -9.66
C ASN A 228 17.97 16.13 -9.93
N LEU A 229 18.21 15.57 -11.13
CA LEU A 229 17.62 14.32 -11.59
C LEU A 229 18.60 13.14 -11.54
N GLU A 230 19.89 13.41 -11.30
CA GLU A 230 20.98 12.44 -11.53
C GLU A 230 21.61 11.94 -10.23
N THR A 231 21.79 12.81 -9.24
CA THR A 231 22.46 12.43 -8.00
C THR A 231 21.46 12.14 -6.90
N PHE A 232 21.64 11.02 -6.21
CA PHE A 232 20.83 10.60 -5.08
C PHE A 232 21.75 10.48 -3.86
N PRO A 233 21.32 10.92 -2.67
CA PRO A 233 22.10 10.70 -1.45
C PRO A 233 22.32 9.21 -1.21
N ASP A 234 23.33 8.87 -0.42
CA ASP A 234 23.56 7.49 0.00
C ASP A 234 22.35 6.98 0.82
N LEU A 235 22.03 5.69 0.65
CA LEU A 235 21.04 5.00 1.48
C LEU A 235 21.79 4.21 2.56
N ILE A 236 21.80 4.74 3.78
CA ILE A 236 22.51 4.14 4.91
C ILE A 236 21.71 2.92 5.42
N TRP A 237 21.88 1.77 4.77
CA TRP A 237 21.06 0.58 5.01
C TRP A 237 21.04 0.11 6.47
N LYS A 238 22.17 0.21 7.16
CA LYS A 238 22.35 -0.22 8.55
C LYS A 238 21.43 0.48 9.56
N ASP A 239 20.89 1.65 9.21
CA ASP A 239 19.96 2.37 10.08
C ASP A 239 18.60 1.63 10.13
N TYR A 240 18.25 0.94 9.04
CA TYR A 240 16.98 0.24 8.87
C TYR A 240 17.13 -1.27 9.11
N LEU A 241 18.10 -1.91 8.46
CA LEU A 241 18.23 -3.37 8.37
C LEU A 241 19.63 -3.83 8.80
N SER A 242 19.68 -4.97 9.49
CA SER A 242 20.90 -5.76 9.60
C SER A 242 21.33 -6.33 8.24
N LYS A 243 22.59 -6.78 8.16
CA LYS A 243 23.12 -7.38 6.93
C LYS A 243 22.40 -8.69 6.60
N GLU A 244 22.03 -9.45 7.63
CA GLU A 244 21.28 -10.70 7.52
C GLU A 244 19.87 -10.46 6.97
N GLU A 245 19.14 -9.47 7.53
CA GLU A 245 17.83 -9.07 7.02
C GLU A 245 17.90 -8.55 5.58
N PHE A 246 18.95 -7.79 5.24
CA PHE A 246 19.14 -7.31 3.87
C PHE A 246 19.28 -8.48 2.88
N VAL A 247 20.12 -9.47 3.20
CA VAL A 247 20.33 -10.65 2.34
C VAL A 247 19.06 -11.48 2.22
N GLU A 248 18.27 -11.58 3.29
CA GLU A 248 16.97 -12.25 3.26
C GLU A 248 15.99 -11.57 2.28
N ILE A 249 15.97 -10.23 2.23
CA ILE A 249 15.05 -9.47 1.37
C ILE A 249 15.50 -9.44 -0.08
N PHE A 250 16.76 -9.05 -0.30
CA PHE A 250 17.26 -8.66 -1.61
C PHE A 250 18.11 -9.74 -2.27
N GLY A 251 18.46 -10.79 -1.53
CA GLY A 251 19.37 -11.82 -1.98
C GLY A 251 20.85 -11.49 -1.75
N PRO A 252 21.72 -12.51 -1.69
CA PRO A 252 23.16 -12.33 -1.45
C PRO A 252 23.89 -11.63 -2.61
N ASP A 253 23.32 -11.66 -3.82
CA ASP A 253 23.86 -10.98 -5.00
C ASP A 253 23.81 -9.45 -4.90
N LYS A 254 22.89 -8.91 -4.08
CA LYS A 254 22.75 -7.47 -3.83
C LYS A 254 23.56 -6.96 -2.66
N LEU A 255 24.33 -7.81 -1.98
CA LEU A 255 25.06 -7.47 -0.76
C LEU A 255 26.04 -6.31 -0.94
N ALA A 256 26.62 -6.16 -2.14
CA ALA A 256 27.50 -5.05 -2.48
C ALA A 256 26.79 -3.68 -2.33
N CYS A 257 25.48 -3.61 -2.59
CA CYS A 257 24.69 -2.38 -2.40
C CYS A 257 24.60 -1.99 -0.92
N TYR A 258 24.47 -2.97 -0.02
CA TYR A 258 24.46 -2.73 1.43
C TYR A 258 25.78 -2.12 1.89
N ASP A 259 26.90 -2.75 1.52
CA ASP A 259 28.23 -2.33 1.95
C ASP A 259 28.64 -0.96 1.36
N ALA A 260 28.12 -0.63 0.16
CA ALA A 260 28.38 0.64 -0.50
C ALA A 260 27.35 1.76 -0.20
N ASN A 261 26.31 1.50 0.62
CA ASN A 261 25.17 2.40 0.81
C ASN A 261 24.48 2.84 -0.51
N ALA A 262 24.47 1.96 -1.50
CA ALA A 262 23.93 2.20 -2.83
C ALA A 262 22.47 1.74 -2.96
N ASP A 263 21.76 2.27 -3.96
CA ASP A 263 20.42 1.79 -4.32
C ASP A 263 20.48 0.34 -4.84
N VAL A 264 19.45 -0.46 -4.55
CA VAL A 264 19.24 -1.77 -5.20
C VAL A 264 18.60 -1.60 -6.58
N PHE A 265 17.76 -0.57 -6.73
CA PHE A 265 17.04 -0.22 -7.96
C PHE A 265 17.58 1.10 -8.51
N GLU A 266 18.33 1.04 -9.60
CA GLU A 266 18.94 2.23 -10.21
C GLU A 266 18.08 2.85 -11.30
N ASP A 267 17.30 2.05 -12.01
CA ASP A 267 16.43 2.54 -13.07
C ASP A 267 15.27 3.36 -12.49
N VAL A 268 14.95 4.46 -13.15
CA VAL A 268 13.84 5.35 -12.80
C VAL A 268 12.70 5.12 -13.75
N ASP A 269 11.52 4.81 -13.22
CA ASP A 269 10.29 4.80 -14.01
C ASP A 269 9.77 6.22 -14.29
N TRP A 270 10.27 6.81 -15.37
CA TRP A 270 9.84 8.13 -15.84
C TRP A 270 8.36 8.20 -16.24
N SER A 271 7.71 7.07 -16.52
CA SER A 271 6.27 7.06 -16.83
C SER A 271 5.41 7.43 -15.61
N ILE A 272 5.95 7.24 -14.39
CA ILE A 272 5.29 7.67 -13.15
C ILE A 272 5.79 9.05 -12.73
N VAL A 273 7.09 9.31 -12.81
CA VAL A 273 7.67 10.58 -12.32
C VAL A 273 7.25 11.77 -13.18
N SER A 274 7.23 11.63 -14.51
CA SER A 274 6.97 12.74 -15.43
C SER A 274 5.53 12.83 -15.94
N ALA A 275 4.64 11.93 -15.50
CA ALA A 275 3.24 11.97 -15.92
C ALA A 275 2.53 13.18 -15.29
N ALA A 276 1.88 13.98 -16.13
CA ALA A 276 1.07 15.13 -15.72
C ALA A 276 -0.29 14.75 -15.14
N ASN A 277 -0.79 13.58 -15.54
CA ASN A 277 -2.00 12.98 -14.99
C ASN A 277 -1.84 11.46 -15.03
N ILE A 278 -1.98 10.82 -13.88
CA ILE A 278 -1.97 9.38 -13.75
C ILE A 278 -3.40 8.95 -13.43
N ASP A 279 -3.95 8.09 -14.28
CA ASP A 279 -5.20 7.40 -13.96
C ASP A 279 -4.97 6.51 -12.73
N ILE A 280 -5.87 6.57 -11.76
CA ILE A 280 -5.85 5.75 -10.52
C ILE A 280 -7.13 4.93 -10.37
N SER A 281 -7.98 4.89 -11.40
CA SER A 281 -9.29 4.24 -11.37
C SER A 281 -9.21 2.73 -11.10
N ASP A 282 -8.12 2.08 -11.48
CA ASP A 282 -7.82 0.69 -11.13
C ASP A 282 -7.60 0.52 -9.63
N ILE A 283 -6.85 1.42 -8.99
CA ILE A 283 -6.62 1.43 -7.54
C ILE A 283 -7.93 1.70 -6.80
N ASP A 284 -8.74 2.66 -7.29
CA ASP A 284 -10.07 2.94 -6.75
C ASP A 284 -10.97 1.70 -6.85
N SER A 285 -10.95 1.00 -7.98
CA SER A 285 -11.75 -0.22 -8.20
C SER A 285 -11.34 -1.34 -7.24
N MET A 286 -10.03 -1.53 -7.00
CA MET A 286 -9.54 -2.50 -6.01
C MET A 286 -10.11 -2.19 -4.62
N VAL A 287 -10.05 -0.93 -4.19
CA VAL A 287 -10.51 -0.51 -2.87
C VAL A 287 -12.03 -0.44 -2.77
N GLN A 288 -12.80 -0.34 -3.86
CA GLN A 288 -14.26 -0.42 -3.78
C GLN A 288 -14.78 -1.84 -3.48
N THR A 289 -13.95 -2.86 -3.71
CA THR A 289 -14.31 -4.25 -3.40
C THR A 289 -14.55 -4.40 -1.89
N PRO A 290 -15.69 -4.99 -1.46
CA PRO A 290 -15.96 -5.24 -0.06
C PRO A 290 -14.85 -6.07 0.59
N LEU A 291 -14.51 -5.74 1.84
CA LEU A 291 -13.57 -6.53 2.60
C LEU A 291 -14.18 -7.91 2.91
N HIS A 292 -13.55 -8.97 2.38
CA HIS A 292 -13.96 -10.35 2.64
C HIS A 292 -13.17 -10.93 3.82
N LEU A 293 -13.86 -11.12 4.94
CA LEU A 293 -13.34 -11.84 6.11
C LEU A 293 -13.93 -13.25 6.12
N ASP A 294 -13.08 -14.26 6.35
CA ASP A 294 -13.57 -15.63 6.54
C ASP A 294 -14.19 -15.77 7.93
N THR A 295 -15.50 -15.52 8.00
CA THR A 295 -16.29 -15.56 9.25
C THR A 295 -16.80 -16.97 9.58
N SER A 296 -16.52 -17.97 8.74
CA SER A 296 -17.03 -19.34 8.91
C SER A 296 -16.39 -20.06 10.10
N THR A 297 -15.19 -19.64 10.51
CA THR A 297 -14.43 -20.26 11.57
C THR A 297 -14.59 -19.46 12.87
N LYS A 298 -15.59 -19.80 13.70
CA LYS A 298 -15.66 -19.26 15.07
C LYS A 298 -14.35 -19.57 15.80
N LYS A 299 -13.56 -18.55 16.16
CA LYS A 299 -12.57 -18.71 17.24
C LYS A 299 -13.34 -19.19 18.47
N ARG A 300 -13.09 -20.43 18.91
CA ARG A 300 -13.54 -20.91 20.23
C ARG A 300 -13.00 -19.91 21.25
N ARG A 301 -13.88 -19.12 21.87
CA ARG A 301 -13.54 -18.35 23.08
C ARG A 301 -12.94 -19.33 24.06
N LEU A 302 -11.64 -19.24 24.30
CA LEU A 302 -11.00 -19.88 25.44
C LEU A 302 -11.52 -19.09 26.66
N THR A 303 -12.51 -19.70 27.33
CA THR A 303 -13.01 -19.29 28.64
C THR A 303 -11.98 -19.53 29.71
#